data_AF-A0A3S0DUL0-F1
#
_entry.id   AF-A0A3S0DUL0-F1
#
_cell.length_a   1.000
_cell.length_b   1.000
_cell.length_c   1.000
_cell.angle_alpha   90.00
_cell.angle_beta   90.00
_cell.angle_gamma   90.00
#
_symmetry.space_group_name_H-M   'P 1'
#
loop_
_entity.id
_entity.type
_entity.pdbx_description
1 polymer ?
#
loop_
_entity_poly.entity_id
_entity_poly.type
_entity_poly.pdbx_seq_one_letter_code
_entity_poly.pdbx_strand_id
1 'polypeptide(L)'
;RAWKLESERLARLGLPFWSRQNEILQSLAITLLAYGTILALWGVKMLPFLALSVIYGWWTLTCANYVEHYGLLRQKEANGRYERCAAHHSWNSNFKLSNLALQHLQRHSDHHAHPTRPYQVLRDMDNVPQLPGGYPGMFVLAMWPTAWFAVMDKRVLAWAGGDLNKINIDPDRREEIFRRYQQQAQ
;
A
#
# COMPACT_ATOMS: atom_id res chain seq x y z
N ARG A 1 3.59 1.02 16.63
CA ARG A 1 4.66 0.46 15.75
C ARG A 1 5.64 1.52 15.27
N ALA A 2 5.20 2.58 14.58
CA ALA A 2 6.10 3.62 14.02
C ALA A 2 6.99 4.30 15.07
N TRP A 3 6.42 4.78 16.18
CA TRP A 3 7.17 5.36 17.30
C TRP A 3 8.28 4.45 17.84
N LYS A 4 8.04 3.14 17.92
CA LYS A 4 9.05 2.17 18.38
C LYS A 4 10.22 2.09 17.39
N LEU A 5 9.93 1.96 16.10
CA LEU A 5 10.96 1.89 15.05
C LEU A 5 11.81 3.17 15.00
N GLU A 6 11.17 4.33 15.16
CA GLU A 6 11.89 5.60 15.18
C GLU A 6 12.74 5.77 16.43
N SER A 7 12.22 5.41 17.62
CA SER A 7 13.01 5.38 18.84
C SER A 7 14.22 4.44 18.72
N GLU A 8 14.05 3.26 18.10
CA GLU A 8 15.17 2.33 17.83
C GLU A 8 16.18 2.92 16.84
N ARG A 9 15.73 3.65 15.81
CA ARG A 9 16.62 4.36 14.86
C ARG A 9 17.44 5.44 15.56
N LEU A 10 16.79 6.28 16.37
CA LEU A 10 17.45 7.33 17.15
C LEU A 10 18.44 6.75 18.17
N ALA A 11 18.07 5.65 18.85
CA ALA A 11 18.96 4.95 19.78
C ALA A 11 20.23 4.43 19.08
N ARG A 12 20.12 3.88 17.86
CA ARG A 12 21.29 3.48 17.05
C ARG A 12 22.18 4.66 16.65
N LEU A 13 21.64 5.87 16.61
CA LEU A 13 22.37 7.11 16.32
C LEU A 13 22.86 7.82 17.60
N GLY A 14 22.59 7.27 18.80
CA GLY A 14 22.94 7.90 20.08
C GLY A 14 22.14 9.18 20.38
N LEU A 15 20.95 9.33 19.79
CA LEU A 15 20.12 10.54 19.91
C LEU A 15 18.91 10.32 20.83
N PRO A 16 18.48 11.34 21.59
CA PRO A 16 17.27 11.27 22.39
C PRO A 16 16.00 11.37 21.53
N PHE A 17 14.87 10.96 22.09
CA PHE A 17 13.57 11.01 21.41
C PHE A 17 13.19 12.41 20.90
N TRP A 18 13.44 13.46 21.69
CA TRP A 18 13.16 14.87 21.33
C TRP A 18 14.21 15.50 20.41
N SER A 19 14.98 14.69 19.69
CA SER A 19 15.97 15.17 18.72
C SER A 19 15.30 15.85 17.53
N ARG A 20 15.97 16.86 16.96
CA ARG A 20 15.60 17.45 15.66
C ARG A 20 15.64 16.42 14.53
N GLN A 21 16.39 15.33 14.69
CA GLN A 21 16.45 14.24 13.72
C GLN A 21 15.27 13.27 13.82
N ASN A 22 14.35 13.45 14.78
CA ASN A 22 13.16 12.62 14.89
C ASN A 22 12.19 12.93 13.73
N GLU A 23 12.07 11.99 12.79
CA GLU A 23 11.29 12.18 11.56
C GLU A 23 9.79 12.31 11.84
N ILE A 24 9.30 11.69 12.92
CA ILE A 24 7.90 11.80 13.34
C ILE A 24 7.63 13.20 13.89
N LEU A 25 8.52 13.75 14.72
CA LEU A 25 8.37 15.11 15.25
C LEU A 25 8.49 16.17 14.15
N GLN A 26 9.40 16.00 13.20
CA GLN A 26 9.50 16.90 12.03
C GLN A 26 8.20 16.91 11.23
N SER A 27 7.67 15.73 10.89
CA SER A 27 6.43 15.60 10.11
C SER A 27 5.23 16.19 10.85
N LEU A 28 5.15 15.97 12.17
CA LEU A 28 4.11 16.55 13.01
C LEU A 28 4.22 18.08 13.06
N ALA A 29 5.43 18.62 13.25
CA ALA A 29 5.66 20.06 13.29
C ALA A 29 5.27 20.74 11.98
N ILE A 30 5.65 20.18 10.83
CA ILE A 30 5.26 20.68 9.50
C ILE A 30 3.72 20.66 9.35
N THR A 31 3.07 19.58 9.77
CA THR A 31 1.61 19.44 9.70
C THR A 31 0.90 20.48 10.57
N LEU A 32 1.34 20.65 11.82
CA LEU A 32 0.79 21.64 12.75
C LEU A 32 1.02 23.06 12.25
N LEU A 33 2.20 23.34 11.69
CA LEU A 33 2.48 24.64 11.09
C LEU A 33 1.55 24.91 9.90
N ALA A 34 1.43 23.98 8.95
CA ALA A 34 0.57 24.14 7.79
C ALA A 34 -0.91 24.34 8.17
N TYR A 35 -1.43 23.50 9.07
CA TYR A 35 -2.83 23.61 9.51
C TYR A 35 -3.05 24.84 10.38
N GLY A 36 -2.09 25.17 11.25
CA GLY A 36 -2.09 26.39 12.06
C GLY A 36 -2.12 27.64 11.19
N THR A 37 -1.32 27.69 10.12
CA THR A 37 -1.35 28.79 9.15
C THR A 37 -2.71 28.89 8.46
N ILE A 38 -3.31 27.78 8.05
CA ILE A 38 -4.64 27.79 7.42
C ILE A 38 -5.70 28.32 8.40
N LEU A 39 -5.67 27.87 9.66
CA LEU A 39 -6.61 28.33 10.69
C LEU A 39 -6.36 29.79 11.08
N ALA A 40 -5.11 30.25 11.10
CA ALA A 40 -4.78 31.64 11.40
C ALA A 40 -5.26 32.61 10.31
N LEU A 41 -5.13 32.22 9.04
CA LEU A 41 -5.51 33.07 7.90
C LEU A 41 -7.01 33.04 7.60
N TRP A 42 -7.66 31.89 7.74
CA TRP A 42 -9.06 31.70 7.31
C TRP A 42 -10.02 31.31 8.44
N GLY A 43 -9.52 31.17 9.67
CA GLY A 43 -10.31 30.91 10.86
C GLY A 43 -10.77 29.46 11.02
N VAL A 44 -11.45 29.21 12.14
CA VAL A 44 -11.94 27.87 12.55
C VAL A 44 -12.93 27.23 11.57
N LYS A 45 -13.56 28.02 10.69
CA LYS A 45 -14.44 27.50 9.63
C LYS A 45 -13.72 26.57 8.65
N MET A 46 -12.39 26.57 8.63
CA MET A 46 -11.59 25.64 7.82
C MET A 46 -11.50 24.23 8.40
N LEU A 47 -11.83 24.02 9.69
CA LEU A 47 -11.78 22.71 10.33
C LEU A 47 -12.52 21.60 9.57
N PRO A 48 -13.78 21.76 9.10
CA PRO A 48 -14.45 20.72 8.32
C PRO A 48 -13.72 20.38 7.01
N PHE A 49 -13.12 21.36 6.33
CA PHE A 49 -12.36 21.14 5.10
C PHE A 49 -11.05 20.39 5.37
N LEU A 50 -10.35 20.73 6.45
CA LEU A 50 -9.16 20.00 6.89
C LEU A 50 -9.51 18.56 7.29
N ALA A 51 -10.59 18.36 8.04
CA ALA A 51 -11.07 17.04 8.40
C ALA A 51 -11.41 16.19 7.17
N LEU A 52 -12.13 16.75 6.21
CA LEU A 52 -12.44 16.09 4.93
C LEU A 52 -11.14 15.73 4.19
N SER A 53 -10.16 16.63 4.15
CA SER A 53 -8.88 16.40 3.47
C SER A 53 -8.08 15.27 4.13
N VAL A 54 -8.06 15.21 5.47
CA VAL A 54 -7.41 14.12 6.23
C VAL A 54 -8.10 12.79 5.95
N ILE A 55 -9.44 12.76 6.03
CA ILE A 55 -10.23 11.56 5.77
C ILE A 55 -9.99 11.07 4.34
N TYR A 56 -10.00 11.97 3.36
CA TYR A 56 -9.77 11.64 1.96
C TYR A 56 -8.34 11.13 1.72
N GLY A 57 -7.33 11.74 2.33
CA GLY A 57 -5.94 11.29 2.25
C GLY A 57 -5.75 9.91 2.87
N TRP A 58 -6.28 9.70 4.07
CA TRP A 58 -6.27 8.40 4.75
C TRP A 58 -6.99 7.33 3.92
N TRP A 59 -8.16 7.65 3.39
CA TRP A 59 -8.96 6.76 2.55
C TRP A 59 -8.20 6.34 1.29
N THR A 60 -7.63 7.32 0.59
CA THR A 60 -6.87 7.10 -0.65
C THR A 60 -5.67 6.20 -0.40
N LEU A 61 -4.90 6.47 0.66
CA LEU A 61 -3.74 5.66 1.02
C LEU A 61 -4.15 4.25 1.47
N THR A 62 -5.26 4.12 2.20
CA THR A 62 -5.79 2.82 2.62
C THR A 62 -6.24 1.99 1.42
N CYS A 63 -6.97 2.60 0.48
CA CYS A 63 -7.39 1.93 -0.75
C CYS A 63 -6.18 1.53 -1.60
N ALA A 64 -5.21 2.43 -1.81
CA ALA A 64 -3.97 2.14 -2.54
C ALA A 64 -3.26 0.92 -1.95
N ASN A 65 -2.95 0.95 -0.65
CA ASN A 65 -2.30 -0.16 0.05
C ASN A 65 -3.08 -1.47 -0.09
N TYR A 66 -4.42 -1.42 0.01
CA TYR A 66 -5.25 -2.61 -0.10
C TYR A 66 -5.20 -3.22 -1.49
N VAL A 67 -5.44 -2.41 -2.54
CA VAL A 67 -5.48 -2.93 -3.92
C VAL A 67 -4.11 -3.37 -4.41
N GLU A 68 -3.05 -2.68 -4.01
CA GLU A 68 -1.66 -2.96 -4.38
C GLU A 68 -1.12 -4.27 -3.79
N HIS A 69 -1.63 -4.70 -2.64
CA HIS A 69 -1.09 -5.83 -1.90
C HIS A 69 -2.09 -6.98 -1.71
N TYR A 70 -3.22 -6.95 -2.40
CA TYR A 70 -4.27 -7.95 -2.24
C TYR A 70 -3.78 -9.37 -2.61
N GLY A 71 -3.83 -10.29 -1.65
CA GLY A 71 -3.61 -11.72 -1.85
C GLY A 71 -2.17 -12.18 -2.17
N LEU A 72 -1.22 -11.26 -2.38
CA LEU A 72 0.16 -11.61 -2.70
C LEU A 72 0.94 -11.95 -1.42
N LEU A 73 1.70 -13.07 -1.44
CA LEU A 73 2.47 -13.54 -0.29
C LEU A 73 3.94 -13.69 -0.63
N ARG A 74 4.80 -13.08 0.21
CA ARG A 74 6.23 -13.37 0.23
C ARG A 74 6.50 -14.70 0.91
N GLN A 75 7.25 -15.55 0.24
CA GLN A 75 7.66 -16.86 0.73
C GLN A 75 8.78 -16.74 1.75
N LYS A 76 8.84 -17.72 2.66
CA LYS A 76 9.97 -17.90 3.56
C LYS A 76 10.98 -18.84 2.92
N GLU A 77 12.24 -18.44 2.92
CA GLU A 77 13.36 -19.28 2.53
C GLU A 77 13.63 -20.36 3.59
N ALA A 78 14.43 -21.36 3.23
CA ALA A 78 14.83 -22.45 4.14
C ALA A 78 15.51 -21.96 5.42
N ASN A 79 16.11 -20.77 5.40
CA ASN A 79 16.73 -20.11 6.55
C ASN A 79 15.72 -19.42 7.49
N GLY A 80 14.42 -19.50 7.21
CA GLY A 80 13.34 -18.89 7.99
C GLY A 80 13.09 -17.40 7.73
N ARG A 81 13.92 -16.76 6.89
CA ARG A 81 13.75 -15.36 6.48
C ARG A 81 12.83 -15.26 5.27
N TYR A 82 12.11 -14.15 5.16
CA TYR A 82 11.34 -13.86 3.94
C TYR A 82 12.26 -13.50 2.79
N GLU A 83 11.90 -13.95 1.59
CA GLU A 83 12.56 -13.57 0.35
C GLU A 83 12.60 -12.05 0.18
N ARG A 84 13.59 -11.53 -0.56
CA ARG A 84 13.70 -10.09 -0.79
C ARG A 84 12.44 -9.53 -1.46
N CYS A 85 11.98 -8.35 -1.03
CA CYS A 85 10.88 -7.66 -1.70
C CYS A 85 11.25 -7.39 -3.17
N ALA A 86 10.31 -7.67 -4.06
CA ALA A 86 10.51 -7.75 -5.50
C ALA A 86 9.22 -7.36 -6.21
N ALA A 87 9.31 -7.10 -7.50
CA ALA A 87 8.24 -6.51 -8.29
C ALA A 87 6.96 -7.33 -8.35
N HIS A 88 7.07 -8.66 -8.26
CA HIS A 88 5.92 -9.57 -8.27
C HIS A 88 5.17 -9.63 -6.91
N HIS A 89 5.66 -8.93 -5.88
CA HIS A 89 5.02 -8.84 -4.57
C HIS A 89 4.01 -7.68 -4.45
N SER A 90 3.71 -7.00 -5.55
CA SER A 90 2.69 -5.97 -5.61
C SER A 90 2.00 -5.93 -6.97
N TRP A 91 0.75 -5.50 -6.96
CA TRP A 91 -0.01 -5.18 -8.16
C TRP A 91 0.41 -3.82 -8.72
N ASN A 92 0.64 -3.78 -10.02
CA ASN A 92 0.97 -2.59 -10.80
C ASN A 92 -0.27 -2.04 -11.51
N SER A 93 -0.27 -0.76 -11.89
CA SER A 93 -1.31 -0.21 -12.77
C SER A 93 -0.72 0.85 -13.71
N ASN A 94 -0.84 0.63 -15.02
CA ASN A 94 -0.23 1.48 -16.05
C ASN A 94 -1.19 2.49 -16.70
N PHE A 95 -2.28 2.84 -16.01
CA PHE A 95 -3.26 3.80 -16.54
C PHE A 95 -2.68 5.21 -16.52
N LYS A 96 -2.46 5.79 -17.70
CA LYS A 96 -1.73 7.06 -17.89
C LYS A 96 -2.30 8.22 -17.08
N LEU A 97 -3.62 8.41 -17.12
CA LEU A 97 -4.28 9.53 -16.44
C LEU A 97 -4.10 9.46 -14.92
N SER A 98 -4.35 8.30 -14.33
CA SER A 98 -4.21 8.12 -12.90
C SER A 98 -2.74 8.06 -12.45
N ASN A 99 -1.84 7.57 -13.30
CA ASN A 99 -0.41 7.69 -13.07
C ASN A 99 0.03 9.15 -13.00
N LEU A 100 -0.39 10.00 -13.94
CA LEU A 100 -0.04 11.42 -13.91
C LEU A 100 -0.62 12.13 -12.68
N ALA A 101 -1.90 11.87 -12.35
CA ALA A 101 -2.56 12.45 -11.19
C ALA A 101 -1.91 12.03 -9.85
N LEU A 102 -1.40 10.80 -9.77
CA LEU A 102 -0.80 10.23 -8.57
C LEU A 102 0.74 10.20 -8.62
N GLN A 103 1.37 11.00 -9.49
CA GLN A 103 2.84 11.08 -9.61
C GLN A 103 3.52 9.71 -9.76
N HIS A 104 2.94 8.84 -10.60
CA HIS A 104 3.39 7.48 -10.90
C HIS A 104 3.39 6.52 -9.71
N LEU A 105 2.66 6.83 -8.64
CA LEU A 105 2.47 5.91 -7.50
C LEU A 105 2.02 4.50 -7.95
N GLN A 106 1.34 4.43 -9.09
CA GLN A 106 0.84 3.19 -9.65
C GLN A 106 1.91 2.24 -10.21
N ARG A 107 3.15 2.74 -10.42
CA ARG A 107 4.34 1.94 -10.76
C ARG A 107 4.93 1.25 -9.53
N HIS A 108 4.04 0.68 -8.72
CA HIS A 108 4.32 0.23 -7.38
C HIS A 108 5.30 -0.95 -7.33
N SER A 109 5.24 -1.82 -8.34
CA SER A 109 6.16 -2.95 -8.48
C SER A 109 7.63 -2.52 -8.60
N ASP A 110 7.92 -1.43 -9.31
CA ASP A 110 9.28 -0.90 -9.40
C ASP A 110 9.69 -0.19 -8.10
N HIS A 111 8.79 0.51 -7.43
CA HIS A 111 9.05 1.10 -6.12
C HIS A 111 9.41 0.01 -5.08
N HIS A 112 8.69 -1.11 -5.07
CA HIS A 112 9.00 -2.22 -4.17
C HIS A 112 10.32 -2.92 -4.48
N ALA A 113 10.68 -3.02 -5.75
CA ALA A 113 11.97 -3.56 -6.16
C ALA A 113 13.14 -2.58 -5.88
N HIS A 114 12.88 -1.27 -6.00
CA HIS A 114 13.85 -0.19 -5.90
C HIS A 114 13.31 0.98 -5.05
N PRO A 115 13.18 0.83 -3.73
CA PRO A 115 12.51 1.82 -2.87
C PRO A 115 13.22 3.17 -2.80
N THR A 116 14.50 3.23 -3.18
CA THR A 116 15.29 4.46 -3.23
C THR A 116 15.14 5.22 -4.55
N ARG A 117 14.42 4.67 -5.54
CA ARG A 117 14.19 5.32 -6.82
C ARG A 117 13.16 6.45 -6.67
N PRO A 118 13.44 7.68 -7.14
CA PRO A 118 12.46 8.76 -7.10
C PRO A 118 11.19 8.43 -7.90
N TYR A 119 10.03 8.84 -7.39
CA TYR A 119 8.71 8.53 -7.99
C TYR A 119 8.61 8.93 -9.47
N GLN A 120 9.22 10.05 -9.86
CA GLN A 120 9.18 10.60 -11.21
C GLN A 120 9.86 9.71 -12.27
N VAL A 121 10.75 8.81 -11.84
CA VAL A 121 11.54 7.94 -12.72
C VAL A 121 11.24 6.46 -12.51
N LEU A 122 10.19 6.13 -11.74
CA LEU A 122 9.70 4.76 -11.63
C LEU A 122 9.37 4.21 -13.01
N ARG A 123 9.69 2.95 -13.25
CA ARG A 123 9.55 2.29 -14.55
C ARG A 123 8.39 1.31 -14.53
N ASP A 124 7.86 1.05 -15.72
CA ASP A 124 7.04 -0.13 -15.90
C ASP A 124 7.94 -1.38 -15.94
N MET A 125 7.41 -2.50 -15.49
CA MET A 125 8.15 -3.76 -15.35
C MET A 125 7.36 -4.85 -16.05
N ASP A 126 8.03 -5.61 -16.91
CA ASP A 126 7.42 -6.76 -17.57
C ASP A 126 7.15 -7.88 -16.56
N ASN A 127 6.08 -8.66 -16.79
CA ASN A 127 5.72 -9.84 -16.00
C ASN A 127 5.41 -9.59 -14.50
N VAL A 128 4.95 -8.40 -14.15
CA VAL A 128 4.41 -8.10 -12.80
C VAL A 128 2.89 -8.29 -12.76
N PRO A 129 2.31 -8.60 -11.59
CA PRO A 129 0.85 -8.60 -11.41
C PRO A 129 0.28 -7.23 -11.78
N GLN A 130 -0.80 -7.20 -12.55
CA GLN A 130 -1.43 -5.95 -13.02
C GLN A 130 -2.89 -5.87 -12.59
N LEU A 131 -3.28 -4.71 -12.04
CA LEU A 131 -4.67 -4.40 -11.77
C LEU A 131 -5.45 -4.30 -13.09
N PRO A 132 -6.71 -4.76 -13.13
CA PRO A 132 -7.55 -4.66 -14.33
C PRO A 132 -7.96 -3.23 -14.69
N GLY A 133 -7.73 -2.26 -13.80
CA GLY A 133 -8.14 -0.88 -13.94
C GLY A 133 -7.15 0.11 -13.31
N GLY A 134 -7.36 1.40 -13.58
CA GLY A 134 -6.69 2.48 -12.87
C GLY A 134 -7.21 2.61 -11.44
N TYR A 135 -6.44 3.26 -10.56
CA TYR A 135 -6.77 3.37 -9.13
C TYR A 135 -8.19 3.87 -8.85
N PRO A 136 -8.74 4.91 -9.51
CA PRO A 136 -10.11 5.34 -9.24
C PRO A 136 -11.14 4.21 -9.44
N GLY A 137 -11.00 3.43 -10.52
CA GLY A 137 -11.89 2.30 -10.79
C GLY A 137 -11.68 1.15 -9.80
N MET A 138 -10.44 0.84 -9.46
CA MET A 138 -10.12 -0.21 -8.50
C MET A 138 -10.56 0.14 -7.08
N PHE A 139 -10.49 1.42 -6.69
CA PHE A 139 -10.97 1.88 -5.39
C PHE A 139 -12.48 1.73 -5.28
N VAL A 140 -13.23 2.14 -6.32
CA VAL A 140 -14.69 1.92 -6.38
C VAL A 140 -15.02 0.43 -6.35
N LEU A 141 -14.28 -0.40 -7.10
CA LEU A 141 -14.49 -1.85 -7.10
C LEU A 141 -14.25 -2.45 -5.71
N ALA A 142 -13.21 -2.02 -5.00
CA ALA A 142 -12.88 -2.48 -3.65
C ALA A 142 -13.99 -2.17 -2.62
N MET A 143 -14.88 -1.22 -2.91
CA MET A 143 -16.01 -0.88 -2.04
C MET A 143 -17.19 -1.85 -2.16
N TRP A 144 -17.21 -2.71 -3.19
CA TRP A 144 -18.19 -3.77 -3.34
C TRP A 144 -17.51 -5.13 -3.20
N PRO A 145 -17.46 -5.72 -1.98
CA PRO A 145 -16.68 -6.93 -1.72
C PRO A 145 -17.00 -8.09 -2.67
N THR A 146 -18.28 -8.30 -3.00
CA THR A 146 -18.70 -9.37 -3.92
C THR A 146 -18.11 -9.20 -5.32
N ALA A 147 -18.12 -7.98 -5.85
CA ALA A 147 -17.53 -7.67 -7.15
C ALA A 147 -16.00 -7.72 -7.10
N TRP A 148 -15.40 -7.19 -6.03
CA TRP A 148 -13.97 -7.23 -5.80
C TRP A 148 -13.43 -8.66 -5.80
N PHE A 149 -13.98 -9.54 -4.95
CA PHE A 149 -13.53 -10.94 -4.85
C PHE A 149 -13.77 -11.72 -6.15
N ALA A 150 -14.87 -11.46 -6.86
CA ALA A 150 -15.15 -12.11 -8.15
C ALA A 150 -14.10 -11.79 -9.23
N VAL A 151 -13.44 -10.62 -9.15
CA VAL A 151 -12.41 -10.18 -10.08
C VAL A 151 -11.01 -10.54 -9.59
N MET A 152 -10.69 -10.18 -8.34
CA MET A 152 -9.31 -10.22 -7.85
C MET A 152 -8.89 -11.60 -7.37
N ASP A 153 -9.79 -12.43 -6.83
CA ASP A 153 -9.41 -13.78 -6.39
C ASP A 153 -8.91 -14.62 -7.57
N LYS A 154 -9.57 -14.53 -8.73
CA LYS A 154 -9.15 -15.21 -9.97
C LYS A 154 -7.75 -14.80 -10.41
N ARG A 155 -7.42 -13.51 -10.24
CA ARG A 155 -6.10 -12.95 -10.62
C ARG A 155 -5.01 -13.39 -9.64
N VAL A 156 -5.32 -13.40 -8.34
CA VAL A 156 -4.42 -13.92 -7.30
C VAL A 156 -4.12 -15.40 -7.53
N LEU A 157 -5.15 -16.21 -7.83
CA LEU A 157 -4.98 -17.62 -8.15
C LEU A 157 -4.14 -17.84 -9.41
N ALA A 158 -4.40 -17.08 -10.48
CA ALA A 158 -3.62 -17.16 -11.70
C ALA A 158 -2.15 -16.78 -11.45
N TRP A 159 -1.89 -15.74 -10.66
CA TRP A 159 -0.53 -15.34 -10.27
C TRP A 159 0.19 -16.44 -9.49
N ALA A 160 -0.50 -17.12 -8.57
CA ALA A 160 0.05 -18.20 -7.77
C ALA A 160 0.17 -19.55 -8.52
N GLY A 161 -0.29 -19.62 -9.78
CA GLY A 161 -0.38 -20.87 -10.53
C GLY A 161 -1.35 -21.88 -9.90
N GLY A 162 -2.40 -21.40 -9.22
CA GLY A 162 -3.39 -22.22 -8.53
C GLY A 162 -2.97 -22.71 -7.14
N ASP A 163 -1.73 -22.47 -6.71
CA ASP A 163 -1.26 -22.91 -5.38
C ASP A 163 -1.71 -21.95 -4.28
N LEU A 164 -2.72 -22.38 -3.52
CA LEU A 164 -3.27 -21.61 -2.38
C LEU A 164 -2.26 -21.39 -1.25
N ASN A 165 -1.15 -22.14 -1.18
CA ASN A 165 -0.10 -21.91 -0.18
C ASN A 165 0.83 -20.74 -0.56
N LYS A 166 0.77 -20.28 -1.81
CA LYS A 166 1.56 -19.16 -2.31
C LYS A 166 0.84 -17.81 -2.20
N ILE A 167 -0.35 -17.77 -1.61
CA ILE A 167 -1.16 -16.56 -1.48
C ILE A 167 -1.42 -16.20 -0.03
N ASN A 168 -1.65 -14.92 0.22
CA ASN A 168 -1.93 -14.43 1.56
C ASN A 168 -3.43 -14.55 1.84
N ILE A 169 -3.77 -15.41 2.81
CA ILE A 169 -5.15 -15.67 3.22
C ILE A 169 -5.30 -15.31 4.69
N ASP A 170 -6.42 -14.70 5.03
CA ASP A 170 -6.83 -14.49 6.41
C ASP A 170 -6.81 -15.83 7.18
N PRO A 171 -6.00 -15.96 8.25
CA PRO A 171 -5.88 -17.21 9.00
C PRO A 171 -7.23 -17.79 9.44
N ASP A 172 -8.18 -16.93 9.83
CA ASP A 172 -9.48 -17.34 10.36
C ASP A 172 -10.40 -17.90 9.27
N ARG A 173 -10.15 -17.54 8.01
CA ARG A 173 -10.94 -17.95 6.84
C ARG A 173 -10.23 -18.96 5.94
N ARG A 174 -9.05 -19.43 6.34
CA ARG A 174 -8.21 -20.30 5.51
C ARG A 174 -8.94 -21.56 5.06
N GLU A 175 -9.60 -22.27 5.98
CA GLU A 175 -10.31 -23.51 5.66
C GLU A 175 -11.53 -23.29 4.74
N GLU A 176 -12.24 -22.18 4.92
CA GLU A 176 -13.36 -21.77 4.04
C GLU A 176 -12.85 -21.52 2.61
N ILE A 177 -11.78 -20.73 2.49
CA ILE A 177 -11.20 -20.33 1.20
C ILE A 177 -10.56 -21.52 0.49
N PHE A 178 -9.85 -22.39 1.21
CA PHE A 178 -9.32 -23.64 0.64
C PHE A 178 -10.43 -24.51 0.09
N ARG A 179 -11.51 -24.76 0.85
CA ARG A 179 -12.64 -25.55 0.34
C ARG A 179 -13.27 -24.94 -0.91
N ARG A 180 -13.40 -23.62 -0.97
CA ARG A 180 -14.01 -22.90 -2.09
C ARG A 180 -13.18 -22.97 -3.38
N TYR A 181 -11.86 -22.85 -3.29
CA TYR A 181 -10.99 -22.68 -4.46
C TYR A 181 -10.15 -23.91 -4.82
N GLN A 182 -9.94 -24.85 -3.90
CA GLN A 182 -9.25 -26.12 -4.20
C GLN A 182 -10.04 -26.97 -5.20
N GLN A 183 -11.36 -26.84 -5.25
CA GLN A 183 -12.23 -27.49 -6.24
C GLN A 183 -12.14 -26.86 -7.64
N GLN A 184 -11.62 -25.63 -7.77
CA GLN A 184 -11.47 -24.92 -9.04
C GLN A 184 -10.06 -25.07 -9.65
N ALA A 185 -9.12 -25.60 -8.88
CA ALA A 185 -7.72 -25.80 -9.29
C ALA A 185 -7.43 -27.24 -9.80
N GLN A 186 -8.43 -28.13 -9.76
CA GLN A 186 -8.42 -29.44 -10.43
C GLN A 186 -9.04 -29.30 -11.83
#